data_AF-A0A0D5ZJ51-F1
#
_entry.id   AF-A0A0D5ZJ51-F1
#
_cell.length_a   1.000
_cell.length_b   1.000
_cell.length_c   1.000
_cell.angle_alpha   90.00
_cell.angle_beta   90.00
_cell.angle_gamma   90.00
#
_symmetry.space_group_name_H-M   'P 1'
#
loop_
_entity.id
_entity.type
_entity.pdbx_description
1 polymer ?
#
loop_
_entity_poly.entity_id
_entity_poly.type
_entity_poly.pdbx_seq_one_letter_code
_entity_poly.pdbx_strand_id
1 'polypeptide(L)'
;MSDIFVRAYTDNRSELKHKEPESHNSNIVLILDTETTTDQYQNLNFGSCLIRTRISTGFKEDWYLFYGDISDNDGKIIEDYGSENNIVVMRIRDFVDNVFYPYAFRMRAEVIGFNLPFDLSRLAIGYGISRKTKDGFSLKLSEDVRNPRIRIQNIDQKRSFISFAKPMRKASDKKYRHYSGYFVDLKTLTFALTDRSHSLDSACRDFSVSRKTQIEQHGKINEKYIDYNINDVRITSELY
;
A
#
# COMPACT_ATOMS: atom_id res chain seq x y z
N MET A 1 -4.85 -17.37 24.86
CA MET A 1 -3.46 -17.00 24.54
C MET A 1 -2.99 -18.02 23.52
N SER A 2 -2.85 -17.63 22.26
CA SER A 2 -2.35 -18.50 21.20
C SER A 2 -0.84 -18.37 21.12
N ASP A 3 -0.11 -19.48 21.18
CA ASP A 3 1.34 -19.49 21.03
C ASP A 3 1.72 -19.06 19.60
N ILE A 4 2.62 -18.07 19.48
CA ILE A 4 3.18 -17.61 18.20
C ILE A 4 4.46 -18.42 17.94
N PHE A 5 4.50 -19.14 16.82
CA PHE A 5 5.69 -19.90 16.40
C PHE A 5 6.36 -19.23 15.21
N VAL A 6 7.53 -18.62 15.44
CA VAL A 6 8.37 -18.07 14.36
C VAL A 6 9.31 -19.16 13.86
N ARG A 7 9.14 -19.61 12.62
CA ARG A 7 10.08 -20.54 11.97
C ARG A 7 11.25 -19.74 11.38
N ALA A 8 12.37 -19.70 12.10
CA ALA A 8 13.63 -19.14 11.59
C ALA A 8 14.39 -20.20 10.78
N TYR A 9 14.66 -19.93 9.50
CA TYR A 9 15.61 -20.73 8.72
C TYR A 9 17.03 -20.25 9.05
N THR A 10 17.85 -21.13 9.61
CA THR A 10 19.28 -20.86 9.79
C THR A 10 20.01 -21.23 8.50
N ASP A 11 20.33 -20.23 7.67
CA ASP A 11 21.20 -20.46 6.52
C ASP A 11 22.62 -20.83 6.98
N ASN A 12 23.25 -21.74 6.24
CA ASN A 12 24.66 -22.09 6.41
C ASN A 12 25.51 -20.81 6.37
N ARG A 13 26.44 -20.67 7.33
CA ARG A 13 27.35 -19.52 7.51
C ARG A 13 28.34 -19.36 6.34
N SER A 14 27.87 -19.04 5.15
CA SER A 14 28.70 -18.31 4.18
C SER A 14 28.73 -16.85 4.62
N GLU A 15 29.91 -16.23 4.66
CA GLU A 15 30.16 -14.85 5.06
C GLU A 15 29.04 -13.89 4.63
N LEU A 16 28.07 -13.68 5.52
CA LEU A 16 27.06 -12.65 5.35
C LEU A 16 27.81 -11.34 5.48
N LYS A 17 28.19 -10.74 4.34
CA LYS A 17 28.63 -9.35 4.31
C LYS A 17 27.53 -8.56 4.99
N HIS A 18 27.80 -8.10 6.22
CA HIS A 18 26.90 -7.25 6.99
C HIS A 18 26.60 -6.04 6.11
N LYS A 19 25.44 -6.07 5.44
CA LYS A 19 24.92 -4.90 4.76
C LYS A 19 24.20 -4.12 5.83
N GLU A 20 24.63 -2.88 6.07
CA GLU A 20 23.85 -2.00 6.92
C GLU A 20 22.40 -1.97 6.44
N PRO A 21 21.43 -2.08 7.36
CA PRO A 21 20.02 -2.01 7.02
C PRO A 21 19.74 -0.67 6.36
N GLU A 22 18.88 -0.71 5.36
CA GLU A 22 18.48 0.49 4.66
C GLU A 22 17.56 1.32 5.58
N SER A 23 17.94 2.57 5.86
CA SER A 23 17.14 3.45 6.71
C SER A 23 15.86 3.91 6.00
N HIS A 24 14.73 3.67 6.67
CA HIS A 24 13.41 4.24 6.39
C HIS A 24 13.02 5.20 7.53
N ASN A 25 11.93 5.95 7.37
CA ASN A 25 11.39 6.85 8.38
C ASN A 25 10.20 6.22 9.11
N SER A 26 10.49 5.54 10.24
CA SER A 26 9.47 4.87 11.07
C SER A 26 8.51 5.82 11.79
N ASN A 27 8.66 7.15 11.63
CA ASN A 27 7.70 8.12 12.13
C ASN A 27 6.58 8.40 11.14
N ILE A 28 6.64 7.88 9.91
CA ILE A 28 5.64 8.14 8.87
C ILE A 28 5.19 6.82 8.29
N VAL A 29 3.88 6.58 8.38
CA VAL A 29 3.22 5.42 7.81
C VAL A 29 2.24 5.90 6.75
N LEU A 30 2.28 5.28 5.57
CA LEU A 30 1.33 5.45 4.49
C LEU A 30 0.51 4.16 4.40
N ILE A 31 -0.78 4.25 4.64
CA ILE A 31 -1.72 3.14 4.54
C ILE A 31 -2.69 3.43 3.40
N LEU A 32 -2.91 2.48 2.50
CA LEU A 32 -3.83 2.68 1.37
C LEU A 32 -4.65 1.43 1.07
N ASP A 33 -5.84 1.65 0.53
CA ASP A 33 -6.76 0.61 0.06
C ASP A 33 -7.52 1.10 -1.17
N THR A 34 -7.80 0.22 -2.12
CA THR A 34 -8.44 0.57 -3.39
C THR A 34 -9.71 -0.23 -3.66
N GLU A 35 -10.72 0.46 -4.16
CA GLU A 35 -11.97 -0.11 -4.64
C GLU A 35 -12.01 -0.14 -6.17
N THR A 36 -12.52 -1.23 -6.73
CA THR A 36 -12.47 -1.50 -8.16
C THR A 36 -13.85 -1.79 -8.75
N THR A 37 -13.94 -1.75 -10.08
CA THR A 37 -15.07 -2.33 -10.80
C THR A 37 -15.14 -3.83 -10.53
N THR A 38 -16.35 -4.40 -10.56
CA THR A 38 -16.57 -5.83 -10.33
C THR A 38 -16.34 -6.68 -11.59
N ASP A 39 -16.10 -6.04 -12.74
CA ASP A 39 -15.76 -6.71 -13.97
C ASP A 39 -14.34 -7.33 -13.94
N GLN A 40 -13.99 -8.07 -14.98
CA GLN A 40 -12.70 -8.75 -15.09
C GLN A 40 -11.49 -7.81 -15.20
N TYR A 41 -11.68 -6.54 -15.54
CA TYR A 41 -10.60 -5.55 -15.65
C TYR A 41 -10.23 -4.98 -14.28
N GLN A 42 -11.18 -4.96 -13.33
CA GLN A 42 -10.98 -4.47 -11.97
C GLN A 42 -10.41 -3.05 -11.98
N ASN A 43 -10.95 -2.19 -12.85
CA ASN A 43 -10.45 -0.82 -12.99
C ASN A 43 -10.66 -0.06 -11.68
N LEU A 44 -9.76 0.87 -11.35
CA LEU A 44 -9.91 1.67 -10.14
C LEU A 44 -11.18 2.52 -10.24
N ASN A 45 -12.06 2.37 -9.25
CA ASN A 45 -13.12 3.33 -8.98
C ASN A 45 -12.51 4.49 -8.18
N PHE A 46 -12.16 4.20 -6.93
CA PHE A 46 -11.52 5.13 -6.01
C PHE A 46 -10.69 4.37 -4.97
N GLY A 47 -9.91 5.09 -4.19
CA GLY A 47 -9.22 4.54 -3.03
C GLY A 47 -9.03 5.63 -1.99
N SER A 48 -8.69 5.20 -0.79
CA SER A 48 -8.35 6.08 0.32
C SER A 48 -6.93 5.82 0.79
N CYS A 49 -6.33 6.85 1.35
CA CYS A 49 -4.99 6.79 1.88
C CYS A 49 -4.91 7.61 3.17
N LEU A 50 -4.31 7.01 4.20
CA LEU A 50 -3.97 7.65 5.46
C LEU A 50 -2.46 7.83 5.52
N ILE A 51 -2.02 9.07 5.69
CA ILE A 51 -0.66 9.36 6.15
C ILE A 51 -0.71 9.60 7.65
N ARG A 52 -0.06 8.72 8.41
CA ARG A 52 0.06 8.83 9.86
C ARG A 52 1.47 9.24 10.23
N THR A 53 1.61 10.44 10.80
CA THR A 53 2.90 10.98 11.24
C THR A 53 2.96 11.01 12.77
N ARG A 54 3.96 10.35 13.35
CA ARG A 54 4.24 10.41 14.79
C ARG A 54 4.75 11.81 15.15
N ILE A 55 4.09 12.43 16.11
CA ILE A 55 4.45 13.72 16.70
C ILE A 55 4.62 13.56 18.22
N SER A 56 5.12 14.60 18.89
CA SER A 56 5.36 14.55 20.35
C SER A 56 4.11 14.26 21.18
N THR A 57 2.93 14.64 20.68
CA THR A 57 1.63 14.49 21.36
C THR A 57 0.81 13.28 20.90
N GLY A 58 1.36 12.42 20.03
CA GLY A 58 0.64 11.27 19.48
C GLY A 58 0.83 11.14 17.96
N PHE A 59 -0.26 11.16 17.21
CA PHE A 59 -0.23 11.02 15.76
C PHE A 59 -1.02 12.15 15.10
N LYS A 60 -0.45 12.69 14.01
CA LYS A 60 -1.16 13.49 13.03
C LYS A 60 -1.62 12.58 11.90
N GLU A 61 -2.88 12.71 11.49
CA GLU A 61 -3.48 11.97 10.39
C GLU A 61 -3.83 12.94 9.26
N ASP A 62 -3.31 12.67 8.07
CA ASP A 62 -3.71 13.37 6.84
C ASP A 62 -4.42 12.35 5.93
N TRP A 63 -5.69 12.60 5.64
CA TRP A 63 -6.56 11.72 4.87
C TRP A 63 -6.69 12.19 3.42
N TYR A 64 -6.64 11.22 2.51
CA TYR A 64 -6.77 11.44 1.07
C TYR A 64 -7.77 10.46 0.46
N LEU A 65 -8.62 10.96 -0.43
CA LEU A 65 -9.39 10.17 -1.38
C LEU A 65 -8.84 10.44 -2.78
N PHE A 66 -8.69 9.38 -3.57
CA PHE A 66 -8.27 9.50 -4.95
C PHE A 66 -9.12 8.63 -5.86
N TYR A 67 -9.37 9.09 -7.08
CA TYR A 67 -10.23 8.35 -8.01
C TYR A 67 -9.68 8.26 -9.43
N GLY A 68 -10.08 7.17 -10.10
CA GLY A 68 -9.69 6.82 -11.46
C GLY A 68 -10.56 7.51 -12.51
N ASP A 69 -10.67 6.91 -13.69
CA ASP A 69 -11.57 7.41 -14.73
C ASP A 69 -12.99 6.90 -14.48
N ILE A 70 -13.79 7.73 -13.82
CA ILE A 70 -15.18 7.45 -13.40
C ILE A 70 -16.12 8.52 -13.95
N SER A 71 -17.43 8.31 -13.87
CA SER A 71 -18.41 9.29 -14.32
C SER A 71 -18.34 10.58 -13.49
N ASP A 72 -18.70 11.73 -14.10
CA ASP A 72 -18.75 13.01 -13.40
C ASP A 72 -19.66 12.98 -12.16
N ASN A 73 -20.77 12.22 -12.23
CA ASN A 73 -21.67 12.02 -11.11
C ASN A 73 -20.99 11.28 -9.96
N ASP A 74 -20.26 10.19 -10.25
CA ASP A 74 -19.54 9.44 -9.23
C ASP A 74 -18.38 10.25 -8.64
N GLY A 75 -17.66 11.00 -9.48
CA GLY A 75 -16.62 11.93 -9.03
C GLY A 75 -17.17 12.96 -8.07
N LYS A 76 -18.33 13.55 -8.40
CA LYS A 76 -19.01 14.51 -7.54
C LYS A 76 -19.39 13.93 -6.18
N ILE A 77 -19.84 12.68 -6.11
CA ILE A 77 -20.15 12.01 -4.82
C ILE A 77 -18.90 11.94 -3.93
N ILE A 78 -17.74 11.60 -4.50
CA ILE A 78 -16.48 11.49 -3.75
C ILE A 78 -16.00 12.87 -3.30
N GLU A 79 -16.12 13.88 -4.16
CA GLU A 79 -15.76 15.27 -3.86
C GLU A 79 -16.63 15.87 -2.76
N ASP A 80 -17.95 15.71 -2.87
CA ASP A 80 -18.91 16.18 -1.87
C ASP A 80 -18.65 15.48 -0.52
N TYR A 81 -18.47 14.14 -0.52
CA TYR A 81 -18.10 13.39 0.69
C TYR A 81 -16.79 13.89 1.32
N GLY A 82 -15.75 14.12 0.52
CA GLY A 82 -14.46 14.59 1.02
C GLY A 82 -14.54 15.99 1.62
N SER A 83 -15.29 16.89 0.99
CA SER A 83 -15.55 18.24 1.51
C SER A 83 -16.26 18.19 2.87
N GLU A 84 -17.29 17.36 3.01
CA GLU A 84 -18.05 17.21 4.25
C GLU A 84 -17.22 16.60 5.40
N ASN A 85 -16.23 15.77 5.07
CA ASN A 85 -15.42 15.03 6.05
C ASN A 85 -13.99 15.58 6.24
N ASN A 86 -13.67 16.74 5.65
CA ASN A 86 -12.32 17.33 5.66
C ASN A 86 -11.22 16.38 5.13
N ILE A 87 -11.53 15.64 4.07
CA ILE A 87 -10.61 14.73 3.38
C ILE A 87 -10.19 15.36 2.06
N VAL A 88 -8.89 15.36 1.75
CA VAL A 88 -8.39 15.91 0.50
C VAL A 88 -8.73 14.94 -0.64
N VAL A 89 -9.50 15.40 -1.62
CA VAL A 89 -9.87 14.62 -2.79
C VAL A 89 -9.03 15.03 -4.00
N MET A 90 -8.56 14.08 -4.80
CA MET A 90 -7.79 14.36 -6.02
C MET A 90 -7.91 13.24 -7.08
N ARG A 91 -7.44 13.51 -8.30
CA ARG A 91 -7.32 12.47 -9.32
C ARG A 91 -6.15 11.55 -8.99
N ILE A 92 -6.22 10.29 -9.42
CA ILE A 92 -5.18 9.29 -9.14
C ILE A 92 -3.75 9.74 -9.54
N ARG A 93 -3.60 10.49 -10.65
CA ARG A 93 -2.28 10.94 -11.09
C ARG A 93 -1.68 11.96 -10.12
N ASP A 94 -2.50 12.89 -9.64
CA ASP A 94 -2.10 13.85 -8.62
C ASP A 94 -1.75 13.15 -7.30
N PHE A 95 -2.52 12.14 -6.90
CA PHE A 95 -2.19 11.33 -5.73
C PHE A 95 -0.83 10.65 -5.85
N VAL A 96 -0.55 10.02 -6.99
CA VAL A 96 0.73 9.33 -7.19
C VAL A 96 1.91 10.28 -7.11
N ASP A 97 1.84 11.43 -7.80
CA ASP A 97 2.97 12.34 -7.93
C ASP A 97 3.13 13.28 -6.72
N ASN A 98 2.02 13.67 -6.06
CA ASN A 98 2.02 14.66 -4.99
C ASN A 98 1.85 14.06 -3.58
N VAL A 99 1.43 12.80 -3.46
CA VAL A 99 1.26 12.12 -2.16
C VAL A 99 2.10 10.84 -2.11
N PHE A 100 1.82 9.85 -2.95
CA PHE A 100 2.45 8.53 -2.85
C PHE A 100 3.98 8.60 -2.95
N TYR A 101 4.56 9.11 -4.04
CA TYR A 101 6.03 9.17 -4.17
C TYR A 101 6.71 10.11 -3.17
N PRO A 102 6.17 11.30 -2.87
CA PRO A 102 6.67 12.15 -1.79
C PRO A 102 6.81 11.40 -0.46
N TYR A 103 5.76 10.69 -0.02
CA TYR A 103 5.82 9.95 1.25
C TYR A 103 6.59 8.63 1.14
N ALA A 104 6.17 7.73 0.25
CA ALA A 104 6.70 6.38 0.14
C ALA A 104 8.19 6.35 -0.25
N PHE A 105 8.62 7.24 -1.16
CA PHE A 105 10.00 7.20 -1.69
C PHE A 105 10.89 8.32 -1.15
N ARG A 106 10.43 9.57 -1.17
CA ARG A 106 11.29 10.73 -0.79
C ARG A 106 11.42 10.85 0.73
N MET A 107 10.32 10.72 1.46
CA MET A 107 10.31 10.74 2.93
C MET A 107 10.55 9.35 3.54
N ARG A 108 10.59 8.30 2.71
CA ARG A 108 10.85 6.91 3.09
C ARG A 108 9.86 6.38 4.14
N ALA A 109 8.59 6.74 3.98
CA ALA A 109 7.52 6.22 4.81
C ALA A 109 7.42 4.69 4.70
N GLU A 110 6.86 4.07 5.74
CA GLU A 110 6.43 2.68 5.72
C GLU A 110 5.12 2.58 4.91
N VAL A 111 5.10 1.77 3.86
CA VAL A 111 3.93 1.59 3.00
C VAL A 111 3.21 0.31 3.38
N ILE A 112 2.01 0.44 3.93
CA ILE A 112 1.23 -0.63 4.51
C ILE A 112 -0.07 -0.81 3.71
N GLY A 113 -0.50 -2.06 3.52
CA GLY A 113 -1.81 -2.39 2.96
C GLY A 113 -2.15 -3.85 3.22
N PHE A 114 -3.39 -4.25 2.97
CA PHE A 114 -3.82 -5.65 3.07
C PHE A 114 -4.06 -6.20 1.66
N ASN A 115 -3.22 -7.14 1.20
CA ASN A 115 -3.11 -7.53 -0.21
C ASN A 115 -2.44 -6.45 -1.08
N LEU A 116 -1.45 -5.75 -0.51
CA LEU A 116 -0.81 -4.55 -1.07
C LEU A 116 -0.36 -4.65 -2.56
N PRO A 117 0.12 -5.78 -3.10
CA PRO A 117 0.36 -5.91 -4.55
C PRO A 117 -0.83 -5.55 -5.43
N PHE A 118 -2.05 -5.84 -4.97
CA PHE A 118 -3.29 -5.53 -5.68
C PHE A 118 -3.51 -4.02 -5.74
N ASP A 119 -3.46 -3.33 -4.61
CA ASP A 119 -3.70 -1.89 -4.55
C ASP A 119 -2.64 -1.10 -5.32
N LEU A 120 -1.37 -1.47 -5.18
CA LEU A 120 -0.28 -0.86 -5.95
C LEU A 120 -0.47 -1.04 -7.46
N SER A 121 -1.07 -2.15 -7.90
CA SER A 121 -1.38 -2.36 -9.31
C SER A 121 -2.44 -1.39 -9.84
N ARG A 122 -3.37 -0.94 -8.99
CA ARG A 122 -4.41 0.03 -9.38
C ARG A 122 -3.86 1.46 -9.54
N LEU A 123 -2.69 1.74 -8.98
CA LEU A 123 -1.97 3.01 -9.18
C LEU A 123 -1.19 3.07 -10.50
N ALA A 124 -0.97 1.93 -11.17
CA ALA A 124 -0.07 1.81 -12.30
C ALA A 124 -0.65 2.40 -13.60
N ILE A 125 0.24 2.99 -14.42
CA ILE A 125 -0.02 3.41 -15.82
C ILE A 125 0.64 2.47 -16.83
N GLY A 126 1.34 1.46 -16.34
CA GLY A 126 1.96 0.43 -17.17
C GLY A 126 2.72 -0.58 -16.34
N TYR A 127 3.16 -1.66 -16.97
CA TYR A 127 3.91 -2.71 -16.31
C TYR A 127 5.08 -3.21 -17.17
N GLY A 128 5.90 -4.08 -16.60
CA GLY A 128 6.95 -4.78 -17.33
C GLY A 128 7.32 -6.09 -16.64
N ILE A 129 7.40 -7.17 -17.41
CA ILE A 129 7.68 -8.52 -16.91
C ILE A 129 9.19 -8.71 -16.75
N SER A 130 9.62 -9.32 -15.64
CA SER A 130 11.04 -9.64 -15.43
C SER A 130 11.46 -10.79 -16.33
N ARG A 131 12.64 -10.66 -16.94
CA ARG A 131 13.28 -11.73 -17.72
C ARG A 131 14.23 -12.59 -16.88
N LYS A 132 14.62 -12.11 -15.69
CA LYS A 132 15.64 -12.73 -14.84
C LYS A 132 15.08 -13.33 -13.56
N THR A 133 13.95 -12.81 -13.11
CA THR A 133 13.31 -13.20 -11.85
C THR A 133 12.01 -13.92 -12.21
N LYS A 134 11.93 -15.21 -11.87
CA LYS A 134 10.71 -15.97 -12.02
C LYS A 134 9.58 -15.28 -11.24
N ASP A 135 8.40 -15.19 -11.86
CA ASP A 135 7.19 -14.59 -11.27
C ASP A 135 7.37 -13.13 -10.78
N GLY A 136 8.37 -12.44 -11.36
CA GLY A 136 8.67 -11.04 -11.10
C GLY A 136 8.13 -10.12 -12.18
N PHE A 137 7.54 -9.00 -11.77
CA PHE A 137 7.13 -7.92 -12.66
C PHE A 137 7.38 -6.55 -12.00
N SER A 138 7.18 -5.48 -12.75
CA SER A 138 7.28 -4.12 -12.26
C SER A 138 6.11 -3.29 -12.73
N LEU A 139 5.68 -2.37 -11.87
CA LEU A 139 4.62 -1.40 -12.10
C LEU A 139 5.24 -0.02 -12.31
N LYS A 140 4.86 0.66 -13.39
CA LYS A 140 5.16 2.07 -13.63
C LYS A 140 3.96 2.87 -13.13
N LEU A 141 4.17 3.72 -12.12
CA LEU A 141 3.08 4.53 -11.55
C LEU A 141 3.12 5.98 -12.05
N SER A 142 4.28 6.48 -12.47
CA SER A 142 4.47 7.86 -12.91
C SER A 142 5.26 7.91 -14.22
N GLU A 143 5.01 8.96 -15.01
CA GLU A 143 5.80 9.28 -16.21
C GLU A 143 7.17 9.88 -15.85
N ASP A 144 7.31 10.48 -14.65
CA ASP A 144 8.61 10.95 -14.18
C ASP A 144 9.54 9.77 -13.92
N VAL A 145 10.57 9.63 -14.75
CA VAL A 145 11.60 8.58 -14.67
C VAL A 145 12.44 8.63 -13.38
N ARG A 146 12.34 9.71 -12.60
CA ARG A 146 12.95 9.83 -11.26
C ARG A 146 12.12 9.13 -10.18
N ASN A 147 10.83 8.95 -10.43
CA ASN A 147 9.95 8.15 -9.59
C ASN A 147 10.14 6.66 -9.96
N PRO A 148 10.63 5.82 -9.03
CA PRO A 148 10.99 4.44 -9.35
C PRO A 148 9.78 3.57 -9.60
N ARG A 149 9.87 2.68 -10.60
CA ARG A 149 8.94 1.56 -10.72
C ARG A 149 8.90 0.73 -9.44
N ILE A 150 7.76 0.15 -9.12
CA ILE A 150 7.64 -0.82 -8.03
C ILE A 150 7.82 -2.22 -8.61
N ARG A 151 8.75 -3.00 -8.09
CA ARG A 151 8.95 -4.41 -8.43
C ARG A 151 8.17 -5.27 -7.45
N ILE A 152 7.47 -6.24 -7.99
CA ILE A 152 6.75 -7.26 -7.23
C ILE A 152 7.26 -8.61 -7.72
N GLN A 153 7.68 -9.46 -6.81
CA GLN A 153 8.00 -10.86 -7.08
C GLN A 153 7.07 -11.72 -6.24
N ASN A 154 6.18 -12.44 -6.91
CA ASN A 154 5.30 -13.40 -6.23
C ASN A 154 6.10 -14.66 -5.88
N ILE A 155 5.90 -15.15 -4.67
CA ILE A 155 6.46 -16.44 -4.22
C ILE A 155 5.36 -17.50 -4.24
N ASP A 156 4.20 -17.17 -3.69
CA ASP A 156 2.98 -17.96 -3.74
C ASP A 156 1.75 -17.06 -3.55
N GLN A 157 0.57 -17.64 -3.36
CA GLN A 157 -0.69 -16.90 -3.18
C GLN A 157 -0.74 -16.01 -1.92
N LYS A 158 0.18 -16.19 -0.98
CA LYS A 158 0.20 -15.53 0.34
C LYS A 158 1.38 -14.59 0.53
N ARG A 159 2.36 -14.60 -0.37
CA ARG A 159 3.66 -13.95 -0.15
C ARG A 159 4.20 -13.32 -1.44
N SER A 160 4.57 -12.05 -1.32
CA SER A 160 5.22 -11.30 -2.40
C SER A 160 6.35 -10.43 -1.85
N PHE A 161 7.47 -10.33 -2.56
CA PHE A 161 8.48 -9.31 -2.29
C PHE A 161 8.14 -8.03 -3.06
N ILE A 162 8.13 -6.89 -2.37
CA ILE A 162 7.82 -5.58 -2.93
C ILE A 162 9.02 -4.66 -2.72
N SER A 163 9.48 -3.99 -3.78
CA SER A 163 10.58 -3.01 -3.66
C SER A 163 10.57 -1.98 -4.78
N PHE A 164 11.09 -0.80 -4.54
CA PHE A 164 11.41 0.15 -5.60
C PHE A 164 12.57 -0.37 -6.47
N ALA A 165 12.39 -0.29 -7.79
CA ALA A 165 13.46 -0.39 -8.77
C ALA A 165 14.39 0.83 -8.66
N LYS A 166 15.60 0.73 -9.21
CA LYS A 166 16.53 1.85 -9.27
C LYS A 166 16.01 2.88 -10.29
N PRO A 167 15.67 4.12 -9.89
CA PRO A 167 15.17 5.14 -10.81
C PRO A 167 16.32 5.76 -11.61
N MET A 168 15.97 6.65 -12.55
CA MET A 168 16.94 7.57 -13.11
C MET A 168 17.39 8.56 -12.02
N ARG A 169 18.70 8.68 -11.82
CA ARG A 169 19.31 9.48 -10.74
C ARG A 169 20.32 10.47 -11.30
N LYS A 170 20.36 11.68 -10.74
CA LYS A 170 21.41 12.65 -11.03
C LYS A 170 22.76 12.09 -10.56
N ALA A 171 23.86 12.58 -11.14
CA ALA A 171 25.21 12.16 -10.76
C ALA A 171 25.47 12.36 -9.25
N SER A 172 25.00 13.49 -8.70
CA SER A 172 25.06 13.83 -7.27
C SER A 172 24.42 12.77 -6.37
N ASP A 173 23.36 12.12 -6.84
CA ASP A 173 22.57 11.19 -6.03
C ASP A 173 23.19 9.81 -6.07
N LYS A 174 23.91 9.45 -7.14
CA LYS A 174 24.52 8.12 -7.33
C LYS A 174 25.50 7.74 -6.22
N LYS A 175 26.05 8.71 -5.47
CA LYS A 175 26.89 8.47 -4.29
C LYS A 175 26.13 7.87 -3.11
N TYR A 176 24.82 8.09 -3.01
CA TYR A 176 23.99 7.49 -1.97
C TYR A 176 23.45 6.15 -2.42
N ARG A 177 23.32 5.21 -1.48
CA ARG A 177 22.64 3.93 -1.71
C ARG A 177 21.21 4.17 -2.22
N HIS A 178 20.80 3.36 -3.20
CA HIS A 178 19.42 3.35 -3.71
C HIS A 178 18.48 2.89 -2.60
N TYR A 179 17.40 3.62 -2.35
CA TYR A 179 16.35 3.23 -1.40
C TYR A 179 15.37 2.25 -2.06
N SER A 180 15.27 1.05 -1.51
CA SER A 180 14.47 -0.06 -2.02
C SER A 180 13.03 -0.03 -1.51
N GLY A 181 12.68 0.86 -0.57
CA GLY A 181 11.34 0.95 -0.01
C GLY A 181 11.16 0.12 1.25
N TYR A 182 10.16 0.48 2.06
CA TYR A 182 9.70 -0.29 3.21
C TYR A 182 8.23 -0.59 2.98
N PHE A 183 7.93 -1.80 2.49
CA PHE A 183 6.59 -2.23 2.14
C PHE A 183 6.18 -3.39 3.03
N VAL A 184 5.00 -3.30 3.64
CA VAL A 184 4.43 -4.36 4.46
C VAL A 184 3.05 -4.71 3.92
N ASP A 185 2.93 -5.92 3.39
CA ASP A 185 1.63 -6.52 3.09
C ASP A 185 1.12 -7.25 4.33
N LEU A 186 0.07 -6.74 4.95
CA LEU A 186 -0.51 -7.32 6.16
C LEU A 186 -1.09 -8.71 5.90
N LYS A 187 -1.49 -9.03 4.67
CA LYS A 187 -1.92 -10.39 4.33
C LYS A 187 -0.75 -11.38 4.47
N THR A 188 0.43 -10.99 3.99
CA THR A 188 1.68 -11.75 4.16
C THR A 188 2.11 -11.80 5.64
N LEU A 189 2.05 -10.66 6.34
CA LEU A 189 2.50 -10.56 7.74
C LEU A 189 1.62 -11.40 8.68
N THR A 190 0.31 -11.27 8.57
CA THR A 190 -0.64 -12.06 9.37
C THR A 190 -0.46 -13.55 9.11
N PHE A 191 -0.30 -13.97 7.84
CA PHE A 191 0.03 -15.37 7.53
C PHE A 191 1.34 -15.82 8.18
N ALA A 192 2.39 -14.99 8.17
CA ALA A 192 3.66 -15.33 8.80
C ALA A 192 3.56 -15.49 10.33
N LEU A 193 2.63 -14.78 10.97
CA LEU A 193 2.42 -14.82 12.42
C LEU A 193 1.50 -15.97 12.87
N THR A 194 0.55 -16.37 12.03
CA THR A 194 -0.50 -17.34 12.41
C THR A 194 -0.46 -18.66 11.65
N ASP A 195 0.35 -18.76 10.59
CA ASP A 195 0.33 -19.85 9.60
C ASP A 195 -1.06 -20.08 8.94
N ARG A 196 -1.95 -19.09 9.00
CA ARG A 196 -3.31 -19.15 8.45
C ARG A 196 -3.54 -18.03 7.43
N SER A 197 -4.29 -18.36 6.38
CA SER A 197 -4.66 -17.36 5.37
C SER A 197 -5.77 -16.48 5.94
N HIS A 198 -5.58 -15.16 5.85
CA HIS A 198 -6.55 -14.20 6.35
C HIS A 198 -7.14 -13.32 5.24
N SER A 199 -8.45 -13.08 5.30
CA SER A 199 -9.04 -11.82 4.87
C SER A 199 -8.82 -10.76 5.95
N LEU A 200 -8.97 -9.47 5.62
CA LEU A 200 -8.88 -8.39 6.60
C LEU A 200 -9.81 -8.65 7.79
N ASP A 201 -11.04 -9.11 7.53
CA ASP A 201 -12.01 -9.49 8.57
C ASP A 201 -11.51 -10.59 9.50
N SER A 202 -11.02 -11.70 8.95
CA SER A 202 -10.52 -12.80 9.77
C SER A 202 -9.25 -12.43 10.55
N ALA A 203 -8.40 -11.55 10.00
CA ALA A 203 -7.25 -11.03 10.73
C ALA A 203 -7.71 -10.17 11.91
N CYS A 204 -8.68 -9.28 11.72
CA CYS A 204 -9.24 -8.47 12.81
C CYS A 204 -9.75 -9.33 13.96
N ARG A 205 -10.48 -10.41 13.63
CA ARG A 205 -10.97 -11.37 14.64
C ARG A 205 -9.84 -12.06 15.40
N ASP A 206 -8.79 -12.50 14.71
CA ASP A 206 -7.66 -13.19 15.33
C ASP A 206 -6.78 -12.26 16.19
N PHE A 207 -6.60 -11.00 15.75
CA PHE A 207 -5.78 -10.00 16.43
C PHE A 207 -6.60 -9.07 17.35
N SER A 208 -7.88 -9.36 17.57
CA SER A 208 -8.79 -8.60 18.45
C SER A 208 -8.92 -7.11 18.09
N VAL A 209 -8.89 -6.78 16.79
CA VAL A 209 -9.15 -5.43 16.25
C VAL A 209 -10.64 -5.27 15.97
N SER A 210 -11.25 -4.18 16.42
CA SER A 210 -12.68 -3.93 16.27
C SER A 210 -13.02 -3.45 14.85
N ARG A 211 -13.92 -4.15 14.15
CA ARG A 211 -14.40 -3.76 12.82
C ARG A 211 -15.88 -3.36 12.85
N LYS A 212 -16.20 -2.18 12.32
CA LYS A 212 -17.59 -1.80 12.02
C LYS A 212 -18.01 -2.38 10.66
N THR A 213 -19.16 -3.05 10.66
CA THR A 213 -19.99 -3.70 9.62
C THR A 213 -19.51 -3.79 8.16
N GLN A 214 -19.73 -4.96 7.53
CA GLN A 214 -19.61 -5.20 6.09
C GLN A 214 -20.75 -4.55 5.30
N ILE A 215 -20.45 -4.08 4.08
CA ILE A 215 -21.46 -3.66 3.10
C ILE A 215 -21.72 -4.82 2.13
N GLU A 216 -22.99 -5.07 1.81
CA GLU A 216 -23.39 -6.19 0.92
C GLU A 216 -23.23 -5.87 -0.58
N GLN A 217 -23.15 -4.59 -0.96
CA GLN A 217 -23.12 -4.18 -2.37
C GLN A 217 -21.85 -3.41 -2.75
N HIS A 218 -20.95 -4.11 -3.44
CA HIS A 218 -19.78 -3.52 -4.09
C HIS A 218 -20.13 -2.97 -5.49
N GLY A 219 -19.33 -2.01 -5.96
CA GLY A 219 -19.31 -1.59 -7.37
C GLY A 219 -20.17 -0.37 -7.75
N LYS A 220 -21.02 0.15 -6.85
CA LYS A 220 -21.69 1.45 -7.05
C LYS A 220 -21.18 2.47 -6.05
N ILE A 221 -20.62 3.57 -6.54
CA ILE A 221 -20.09 4.65 -5.70
C ILE A 221 -21.24 5.35 -4.99
N ASN A 222 -21.16 5.38 -3.67
CA ASN A 222 -22.07 6.06 -2.76
C ASN A 222 -21.35 6.27 -1.41
N GLU A 223 -21.88 7.14 -0.55
CA GLU A 223 -21.28 7.48 0.75
C GLU A 223 -20.93 6.25 1.61
N LYS A 224 -21.82 5.25 1.67
CA LYS A 224 -21.54 4.03 2.45
C LYS A 224 -20.33 3.30 1.90
N TYR A 225 -20.20 3.20 0.59
CA TYR A 225 -19.05 2.51 -0.01
C TYR A 225 -17.73 3.25 0.26
N ILE A 226 -17.78 4.58 0.29
CA ILE A 226 -16.63 5.41 0.67
C ILE A 226 -16.30 5.22 2.17
N ASP A 227 -17.30 5.22 3.05
CA ASP A 227 -17.13 4.92 4.48
C ASP A 227 -16.46 3.56 4.70
N TYR A 228 -16.87 2.55 3.95
CA TYR A 228 -16.30 1.21 4.02
C TYR A 228 -14.81 1.21 3.68
N ASN A 229 -14.42 1.81 2.55
CA ASN A 229 -13.02 1.86 2.14
C ASN A 229 -12.15 2.67 3.14
N ILE A 230 -12.66 3.79 3.66
CA ILE A 230 -11.98 4.55 4.73
C ILE A 230 -11.81 3.72 5.99
N ASN A 231 -12.85 2.99 6.39
CA ASN A 231 -12.80 2.11 7.55
C ASN A 231 -11.80 0.96 7.35
N ASP A 232 -11.68 0.41 6.14
CA ASP A 232 -10.70 -0.62 5.83
C ASP A 232 -9.26 -0.09 5.94
N VAL A 233 -8.99 1.15 5.52
CA VAL A 233 -7.69 1.83 5.77
C VAL A 233 -7.44 2.06 7.26
N ARG A 234 -8.45 2.52 8.02
CA ARG A 234 -8.32 2.69 9.49
C ARG A 234 -7.96 1.38 10.18
N ILE A 235 -8.72 0.33 9.89
CA ILE A 235 -8.51 -1.00 10.46
C ILE A 235 -7.15 -1.57 10.05
N THR A 236 -6.74 -1.37 8.80
CA THR A 236 -5.39 -1.74 8.35
C THR A 236 -4.32 -1.01 9.16
N SER A 237 -4.51 0.26 9.52
CA SER A 237 -3.61 0.97 10.42
C SER A 237 -3.67 0.51 11.88
N GLU A 238 -4.80 0.00 12.38
CA GLU A 238 -4.92 -0.54 13.74
C GLU A 238 -4.33 -1.95 13.85
N LEU A 239 -4.37 -2.72 12.76
CA LEU A 239 -3.81 -4.07 12.67
C LEU A 239 -2.28 -4.08 12.56
N TYR A 240 -1.67 -3.01 12.05
CA TYR A 240 -0.22 -2.82 11.94
C TYR A 240 0.38 -2.25 13.23
#